data_AF-A0A923CCV4-F1
#
_entry.id   AF-A0A923CCV4-F1
#
_cell.length_a   1.000
_cell.length_b   1.000
_cell.length_c   1.000
_cell.angle_alpha   90.00
_cell.angle_beta   90.00
_cell.angle_gamma   90.00
#
_symmetry.space_group_name_H-M   'P 1'
#
loop_
_entity.id
_entity.type
_entity.pdbx_description
1 polymer ?
#
loop_
_entity_poly.entity_id
_entity_poly.type
_entity_poly.pdbx_seq_one_letter_code
_entity_poly.pdbx_strand_id
1 'polypeptide(L)' 'AAALLPPEPFDATTWKSWTGAVAAATGAKGKALFMPLRQALTAQDHGPELAALLPLIGRDKALRRLRGESA' A
#
# COMPACT_ATOMS: atom_id res chain seq x y z
N ALA A 1 7.72 -1.17 3.43
CA ALA A 1 6.71 -0.76 2.43
C ALA A 1 6.69 0.76 2.18
N ALA A 2 6.61 1.60 3.24
CA ALA A 2 6.65 3.06 3.13
C ALA A 2 7.80 3.63 2.28
N ALA A 3 9.02 3.11 2.46
CA ALA A 3 10.20 3.57 1.72
C ALA A 3 10.14 3.33 0.20
N LEU A 4 9.26 2.45 -0.27
CA LEU A 4 9.10 2.10 -1.68
C LEU A 4 7.86 2.75 -2.31
N LEU A 5 7.08 3.51 -1.54
CA LEU A 5 5.88 4.17 -2.05
C LEU A 5 6.30 5.28 -3.04
N PRO A 6 5.82 5.24 -4.31
CA PRO A 6 6.25 6.19 -5.33
C PRO A 6 5.77 7.63 -5.02
N PRO A 7 6.36 8.66 -5.66
CA PRO A 7 5.78 10.01 -5.67
C PRO A 7 4.42 10.04 -6.39
N GLU A 8 3.64 11.10 -6.15
CA GLU A 8 2.44 11.37 -6.95
C GLU A 8 2.81 11.84 -8.37
N PRO A 9 1.89 11.69 -9.34
CA PRO A 9 0.50 11.24 -9.22
C PRO A 9 0.34 9.73 -9.05
N PHE A 10 -0.67 9.33 -8.27
CA PHE A 10 -1.11 7.94 -8.22
C PHE A 10 -2.10 7.65 -9.34
N ASP A 11 -1.91 6.52 -10.00
CA ASP A 11 -2.71 6.04 -11.11
C ASP A 11 -3.06 4.55 -10.95
N ALA A 12 -3.74 3.97 -11.95
CA ALA A 12 -4.13 2.57 -11.95
C ALA A 12 -2.94 1.59 -11.94
N THR A 13 -1.73 2.04 -12.27
CA THR A 13 -0.51 1.21 -12.32
C THR A 13 0.28 1.24 -11.02
N THR A 14 0.10 2.30 -10.23
CA THR A 14 0.84 2.61 -9.00
C THR A 14 0.81 1.45 -7.99
N TRP A 15 -0.35 0.84 -7.80
CA TRP A 15 -0.47 -0.29 -6.88
C TRP A 15 0.39 -1.48 -7.32
N LYS A 16 0.33 -1.84 -8.60
CA LYS A 16 1.07 -2.98 -9.15
C LYS A 16 2.58 -2.75 -9.11
N SER A 17 3.04 -1.56 -9.49
CA SER A 17 4.47 -1.22 -9.47
C SER A 17 5.02 -1.19 -8.05
N TRP A 18 4.31 -0.56 -7.13
CA TRP A 18 4.72 -0.48 -5.72
C TRP A 18 4.71 -1.84 -5.03
N THR A 19 3.63 -2.61 -5.13
CA THR A 19 3.56 -3.94 -4.50
C THR A 19 4.55 -4.91 -5.11
N GLY A 20 4.87 -4.78 -6.40
CA GLY A 20 5.98 -5.49 -7.04
C GLY A 20 7.33 -5.17 -6.42
N ALA A 21 7.63 -3.88 -6.20
CA ALA A 21 8.87 -3.45 -5.53
C ALA A 21 8.94 -3.95 -4.08
N VAL A 22 7.82 -3.89 -3.33
CA VAL A 22 7.74 -4.41 -1.96
C VAL A 22 7.96 -5.92 -1.94
N ALA A 23 7.33 -6.67 -2.85
CA ALA A 23 7.52 -8.11 -2.98
C ALA A 23 8.98 -8.47 -3.29
N ALA A 24 9.62 -7.73 -4.21
CA ALA A 24 11.03 -7.94 -4.55
C ALA A 24 11.97 -7.66 -3.37
N ALA A 25 11.72 -6.59 -2.61
CA ALA A 25 12.55 -6.20 -1.47
C ALA A 25 12.38 -7.10 -0.24
N THR A 26 11.21 -7.73 -0.07
CA THR A 26 10.88 -8.49 1.16
C THR A 26 10.78 -10.00 0.94
N GLY A 27 10.64 -10.45 -0.31
CA GLY A 27 10.30 -11.83 -0.64
C GLY A 27 8.85 -12.22 -0.33
N ALA A 28 8.04 -11.32 0.24
CA ALA A 28 6.65 -11.61 0.61
C ALA A 28 5.75 -11.77 -0.62
N LYS A 29 4.78 -12.70 -0.55
CA LYS A 29 3.85 -13.01 -1.63
C LYS A 29 2.46 -13.34 -1.09
N GLY A 30 1.44 -13.21 -1.94
CA GLY A 30 0.06 -13.59 -1.62
C GLY A 30 -0.44 -12.92 -0.33
N LYS A 31 -1.02 -13.69 0.58
CA LYS A 31 -1.57 -13.20 1.86
C LYS A 31 -0.51 -12.49 2.71
N ALA A 32 0.73 -12.99 2.73
CA ALA A 32 1.82 -12.39 3.51
C ALA A 32 2.25 -11.01 3.01
N LEU A 33 1.96 -10.67 1.75
CA LEU A 33 2.19 -9.34 1.18
C LEU A 33 0.96 -8.44 1.35
N PHE A 34 -0.20 -8.92 0.91
CA PHE A 34 -1.37 -8.04 0.76
C PHE A 34 -2.15 -7.82 2.04
N MET A 35 -2.20 -8.80 2.95
CA MET A 35 -2.90 -8.65 4.23
C MET A 35 -2.29 -7.56 5.12
N PRO A 36 -0.97 -7.55 5.40
CA PRO A 36 -0.39 -6.49 6.22
C PRO A 36 -0.49 -5.11 5.53
N LEU A 37 -0.40 -5.03 4.20
CA LEU A 37 -0.62 -3.77 3.49
C LEU A 37 -2.05 -3.26 3.63
N ARG A 38 -3.05 -4.15 3.58
CA ARG A 38 -4.45 -3.79 3.83
C ARG A 38 -4.62 -3.23 5.23
N GLN A 39 -4.15 -3.95 6.24
CA GLN A 39 -4.25 -3.54 7.64
C GLN A 39 -3.59 -2.18 7.86
N ALA A 40 -2.39 -1.98 7.31
CA ALA A 40 -1.69 -0.71 7.42
C ALA A 40 -2.45 0.44 6.73
N LEU A 41 -2.97 0.23 5.51
CA LEU A 41 -3.60 1.30 4.73
C LEU A 41 -5.03 1.62 5.15
N THR A 42 -5.77 0.64 5.68
CA THR A 42 -7.22 0.76 5.90
C THR A 42 -7.68 0.37 7.30
N ALA A 43 -6.81 -0.22 8.13
CA ALA A 43 -7.19 -0.81 9.43
C ALA A 43 -8.37 -1.81 9.31
N GLN A 44 -8.40 -2.58 8.22
CA GLN A 44 -9.42 -3.61 7.96
C GLN A 44 -8.75 -4.89 7.48
N ASP A 45 -9.32 -6.04 7.80
CA ASP A 45 -8.83 -7.34 7.32
C ASP A 45 -9.43 -7.73 5.95
N HIS A 46 -10.48 -7.03 5.54
CA HIS A 46 -11.24 -7.23 4.31
C HIS A 46 -11.70 -5.89 3.74
N GLY A 47 -12.42 -5.91 2.61
CA GLY A 47 -13.00 -4.72 2.00
C GLY A 47 -12.70 -4.61 0.51
N PRO A 48 -12.88 -3.42 -0.08
CA PRO A 48 -12.75 -3.25 -1.51
C PRO A 48 -11.30 -3.43 -1.99
N GLU A 49 -11.16 -3.37 -3.30
CA GLU A 49 -9.90 -3.54 -4.01
C GLU A 49 -8.90 -2.42 -3.63
N LEU A 50 -7.67 -2.79 -3.28
CA LEU A 50 -6.69 -1.86 -2.70
C LEU A 50 -6.04 -0.95 -3.74
N ALA A 51 -5.92 -1.40 -4.99
CA ALA A 51 -5.43 -0.56 -6.08
C ALA A 51 -6.35 0.62 -6.35
N ALA A 52 -7.66 0.44 -6.21
CA ALA A 52 -8.65 1.52 -6.29
C ALA A 52 -8.62 2.43 -5.06
N LEU A 53 -8.34 1.88 -3.87
CA LEU A 53 -8.26 2.67 -2.65
C LEU A 53 -7.02 3.56 -2.58
N LEU A 54 -5.86 3.09 -3.07
CA LEU A 54 -4.60 3.79 -2.90
C LEU A 54 -4.63 5.24 -3.45
N PRO A 55 -5.13 5.51 -4.68
CA PRO A 55 -5.31 6.87 -5.18
C PRO A 55 -6.27 7.72 -4.34
N LEU A 56 -7.33 7.12 -3.78
CA LEU A 56 -8.30 7.83 -2.94
C LEU A 56 -7.74 8.21 -1.56
N ILE A 57 -6.81 7.42 -1.05
CA ILE A 57 -6.10 7.72 0.21
C ILE A 57 -5.13 8.89 -0.01
N GLY A 58 -4.48 8.95 -1.18
CA GLY A 58 -3.43 9.91 -1.48
C GLY A 58 -2.09 9.53 -0.85
N ARG A 59 -0.98 10.05 -1.38
CA ARG A 59 0.36 9.60 -0.99
C ARG A 59 0.70 9.92 0.46
N ASP A 60 0.47 11.14 0.92
CA ASP A 60 0.87 11.56 2.27
C ASP A 60 0.18 10.73 3.35
N LYS A 61 -1.13 10.54 3.23
CA LYS A 61 -1.90 9.73 4.17
C LYS A 61 -1.49 8.25 4.11
N ALA A 62 -1.26 7.71 2.91
CA ALA A 62 -0.76 6.35 2.77
C ALA A 62 0.62 6.18 3.43
N LEU A 63 1.52 7.14 3.25
CA LEU A 63 2.87 7.11 3.83
C LEU A 63 2.83 7.14 5.36
N ARG A 64 2.04 8.04 5.97
CA ARG A 64 1.86 8.12 7.43
C ARG A 64 1.33 6.81 8.00
N ARG A 65 0.27 6.27 7.39
CA ARG A 65 -0.33 4.98 7.77
C ARG A 65 0.66 3.81 7.67
N LEU A 66 1.45 3.74 6.59
CA LEU A 66 2.47 2.71 6.40
C LEU A 66 3.65 2.82 7.38
N ARG A 67 3.85 3.99 8.01
CA ARG A 67 4.82 4.20 9.09
C ARG A 67 4.26 3.90 10.47
N GLY A 68 2.97 3.55 10.57
CA GLY A 68 2.29 3.35 11.85
C GLY A 68 1.94 4.66 12.56
N GLU A 69 2.01 5.80 11.88
CA GLU A 69 1.59 7.07 12.43
C GLU A 69 0.06 7.12 12.45
N SER A 70 -0.54 7.52 13.57
CA SER A 70 -1.97 7.82 13.65
C SER A 70 -2.29 8.92 12.63
N ALA A 71 -3.25 8.65 11.74
CA ALA A 71 -3.67 9.56 10.68
C ALA A 71 -4.30 10.83 11.28
#